data_AF-E6TR61-F1
#
_entry.id   AF-E6TR61-F1
#
_cell.length_a   1.000
_cell.length_b   1.000
_cell.length_c   1.000
_cell.angle_alpha   90.00
_cell.angle_beta   90.00
_cell.angle_gamma   90.00
#
_symmetry.space_group_name_H-M   'P 1'
#
loop_
_entity.id
_entity.type
_entity.pdbx_description
1 polymer ?
#
loop_
_entity_poly.entity_id
_entity_poly.type
_entity_poly.pdbx_seq_one_letter_code
_entity_poly.pdbx_strand_id
1 'polypeptide(L)'
;MNTQTEVVIKGKKLLLTGVIATLLTVIATFTFSFLLHPLTMLQIRLCIIGLGVMYCIAVVYYIYRMLDKLEENKNNEGNKNKDVIIIFNGKQLGK
;
A
#
# COMPACT_ATOMS: atom_id res chain seq x y z
N MET A 1 6.32 17.33 9.03
CA MET A 1 6.22 16.59 7.75
C MET A 1 4.88 15.88 7.72
N ASN A 2 4.11 15.99 6.64
CA ASN A 2 2.73 15.51 6.56
C ASN A 2 2.69 13.97 6.48
N THR A 3 1.95 13.31 7.38
CA THR A 3 1.87 11.84 7.53
C THR A 3 1.43 11.13 6.24
N GLN A 4 0.59 11.79 5.45
CA GLN A 4 0.18 11.30 4.13
C GLN A 4 1.36 11.16 3.16
N THR A 5 2.31 12.08 3.20
CA THR A 5 3.50 12.05 2.32
C THR A 5 4.40 10.87 2.66
N GLU A 6 4.51 10.51 3.95
CA GLU A 6 5.30 9.36 4.39
C GLU A 6 4.69 8.02 3.92
N VAL A 7 3.37 7.86 4.01
CA VAL A 7 2.66 6.66 3.54
C VAL A 7 2.83 6.50 2.03
N VAL A 8 2.72 7.58 1.25
CA VAL A 8 2.94 7.54 -0.19
C VAL A 8 4.38 7.17 -0.53
N ILE A 9 5.38 7.71 0.18
CA ILE A 9 6.80 7.38 -0.04
C ILE A 9 7.06 5.90 0.30
N LYS A 10 6.54 5.39 1.42
CA LYS A 10 6.66 3.98 1.80
C LYS A 10 5.97 3.08 0.77
N GLY A 11 4.78 3.45 0.31
CA GLY A 11 4.05 2.75 -0.74
C GLY A 11 4.81 2.67 -2.06
N LYS A 12 5.41 3.79 -2.49
CA LYS A 12 6.28 3.83 -3.68
C LYS A 12 7.50 2.93 -3.54
N LYS A 13 8.16 2.94 -2.36
CA LYS A 13 9.29 2.04 -2.08
C LYS A 13 8.87 0.57 -2.14
N LEU A 14 7.74 0.21 -1.51
CA LEU A 14 7.18 -1.14 -1.55
C LEU A 14 6.86 -1.61 -2.98
N LEU A 15 6.26 -0.74 -3.80
CA LEU A 15 6.03 -1.03 -5.21
C LEU A 15 7.34 -1.27 -5.96
N LEU A 16 8.33 -0.39 -5.78
CA LEU A 16 9.63 -0.50 -6.44
C LEU A 16 10.35 -1.81 -6.06
N THR A 17 10.35 -2.17 -4.77
CA THR A 17 10.94 -3.44 -4.29
C THR A 17 10.25 -4.64 -4.91
N GLY A 18 8.91 -4.64 -5.00
CA GLY A 18 8.16 -5.74 -5.62
C GLY A 18 8.42 -5.88 -7.12
N VAL A 19 8.50 -4.77 -7.85
CA VAL A 19 8.85 -4.76 -9.28
C VAL A 19 10.26 -5.32 -9.49
N ILE A 20 11.24 -4.86 -8.70
CA ILE A 20 12.63 -5.36 -8.79
C ILE A 20 12.69 -6.86 -8.47
N ALA A 21 12.02 -7.31 -7.40
CA ALA A 21 11.98 -8.72 -7.03
C ALA A 21 11.38 -9.58 -8.14
N THR A 22 10.25 -9.14 -8.71
CA THR A 22 9.59 -9.83 -9.83
C THR A 22 10.51 -9.91 -11.04
N LEU A 23 11.18 -8.81 -11.39
CA LEU A 23 12.13 -8.75 -12.50
C LEU A 23 13.31 -9.72 -12.29
N LEU A 24 13.88 -9.77 -11.09
CA LEU A 24 14.96 -10.68 -10.74
C LEU A 24 14.51 -12.14 -10.85
N THR A 25 13.30 -12.49 -10.39
CA THR A 25 12.76 -13.84 -10.58
C THR A 25 12.54 -14.18 -12.05
N VAL A 26 12.09 -13.25 -12.88
CA VAL A 26 11.97 -13.48 -14.33
C VAL A 26 13.35 -13.74 -14.94
N ILE A 27 14.36 -12.93 -14.62
CA ILE A 27 15.74 -13.13 -15.10
C ILE A 27 16.29 -14.48 -14.63
N ALA A 28 16.03 -14.88 -13.39
CA ALA A 28 16.39 -16.20 -12.88
C ALA A 28 15.71 -17.33 -13.68
N THR A 29 14.44 -17.18 -14.07
CA THR A 29 13.81 -18.18 -14.95
C THR A 29 14.41 -18.25 -16.35
N PHE A 30 15.11 -17.22 -16.82
CA PHE A 30 15.87 -17.31 -18.06
C PHE A 30 17.15 -18.11 -17.88
N THR A 31 17.90 -17.88 -16.81
CA THR A 31 19.16 -18.61 -16.55
C THR A 31 18.93 -20.08 -16.25
N PHE A 32 17.83 -20.42 -15.57
CA PHE A 32 17.45 -21.82 -15.27
C PHE A 32 16.64 -22.50 -16.38
N SER A 33 16.41 -21.85 -17.52
CA SER A 33 15.57 -22.37 -18.61
C SER A 33 16.09 -23.68 -19.23
N PHE A 34 17.36 -24.03 -19.00
CA PHE A 34 17.97 -25.27 -19.49
C PHE A 34 17.59 -26.50 -18.65
N LEU A 35 17.17 -26.33 -17.39
CA LEU A 35 16.91 -27.43 -16.45
C LEU A 35 15.50 -28.01 -16.53
N LEU A 36 14.55 -27.30 -17.12
CA LEU A 36 13.12 -27.65 -17.10
C LEU A 36 12.54 -27.77 -18.50
N HIS A 37 11.49 -28.56 -18.63
CA HIS A 37 10.75 -28.69 -19.87
C HIS A 37 10.15 -27.32 -20.27
N PRO A 38 10.17 -26.93 -21.56
CA PRO A 38 9.72 -25.61 -22.02
C PRO A 38 8.30 -25.24 -21.57
N LEU A 39 7.38 -26.22 -21.51
CA LEU A 39 6.02 -25.99 -21.02
C LEU A 39 5.98 -25.61 -19.53
N THR A 40 6.75 -26.31 -18.68
CA THR A 40 6.82 -26.00 -17.25
C THR A 40 7.45 -24.63 -16.98
N MET A 41 8.43 -24.23 -17.78
CA MET A 41 9.03 -22.89 -17.71
C MET A 41 8.04 -21.78 -18.07
N LEU A 42 7.20 -22.01 -19.08
CA LEU A 42 6.14 -21.06 -19.44
C LEU A 42 5.12 -20.88 -18.31
N GLN A 43 4.69 -21.97 -17.67
CA GLN A 43 3.78 -21.94 -16.53
C GLN A 43 4.38 -21.17 -15.35
N ILE A 44 5.65 -21.40 -15.03
CA ILE A 44 6.36 -20.69 -13.95
C ILE A 44 6.41 -19.18 -14.25
N ARG A 45 6.74 -18.78 -15.48
CA ARG A 45 6.77 -17.36 -15.88
C ARG A 45 5.41 -16.70 -15.75
N LEU A 46 4.34 -17.36 -16.21
CA LEU A 46 2.98 -16.87 -16.05
C LEU A 46 2.57 -16.75 -14.58
N CYS A 47 2.98 -17.71 -13.73
CA CYS A 47 2.77 -17.66 -12.29
C CYS A 47 3.48 -16.46 -11.64
N ILE A 48 4.76 -16.22 -12.00
CA ILE A 48 5.54 -15.08 -11.49
C ILE A 48 4.90 -13.75 -11.90
N ILE A 49 4.46 -13.62 -13.16
CA ILE A 49 3.74 -12.43 -13.63
C ILE A 49 2.43 -12.25 -12.86
N GLY A 50 1.66 -13.32 -12.67
CA GLY A 50 0.42 -13.29 -11.89
C GLY A 50 0.64 -12.85 -10.44
N LEU A 51 1.67 -13.38 -9.78
CA LEU A 51 2.06 -12.96 -8.43
C LEU A 51 2.49 -11.49 -8.38
N GLY A 52 3.23 -11.02 -9.38
CA GLY A 52 3.61 -9.62 -9.51
C GLY A 52 2.40 -8.68 -9.63
N VAL A 53 1.40 -9.05 -10.45
CA VAL A 53 0.16 -8.28 -10.58
C VAL A 53 -0.63 -8.26 -9.27
N MET A 54 -0.79 -9.42 -8.62
CA MET A 54 -1.46 -9.53 -7.32
C MET A 54 -0.78 -8.67 -6.24
N TYR A 55 0.56 -8.64 -6.23
CA TYR A 55 1.33 -7.80 -5.34
C TYR A 55 1.07 -6.30 -5.59
N CYS A 56 1.09 -5.87 -6.85
CA CYS A 56 0.78 -4.48 -7.21
C CYS A 56 -0.61 -4.07 -6.74
N ILE A 57 -1.62 -4.92 -6.95
CA ILE A 57 -2.99 -4.68 -6.47
C ILE A 57 -3.02 -4.56 -4.94
N ALA A 58 -2.33 -5.45 -4.22
CA ALA A 58 -2.27 -5.44 -2.76
C ALA A 58 -1.61 -4.16 -2.21
N VAL A 59 -0.53 -3.69 -2.83
CA VAL A 59 0.13 -2.45 -2.40
C VAL A 59 -0.73 -1.23 -2.70
N VAL A 60 -1.39 -1.17 -3.86
CA VAL A 60 -2.33 -0.10 -4.20
C VAL A 60 -3.48 -0.08 -3.20
N TYR A 61 -4.09 -1.24 -2.91
CA TYR A 61 -5.15 -1.36 -1.91
C TYR A 61 -4.68 -0.90 -0.51
N TYR A 62 -3.47 -1.28 -0.10
CA TYR A 62 -2.88 -0.84 1.16
C TYR A 62 -2.72 0.69 1.24
N ILE A 63 -2.26 1.32 0.15
CA ILE A 63 -2.11 2.78 0.09
C ILE A 63 -3.48 3.46 0.22
N TYR A 64 -4.47 3.06 -0.59
CA TYR A 64 -5.82 3.62 -0.51
C TYR A 64 -6.43 3.48 0.89
N ARG A 65 -6.34 2.27 1.48
CA ARG A 65 -6.88 2.02 2.81
C ARG A 65 -6.19 2.83 3.91
N MET A 66 -4.88 3.07 3.79
CA MET A 66 -4.15 3.91 4.74
C MET A 66 -4.45 5.39 4.56
N LEU A 67 -4.69 5.85 3.32
CA LEU A 67 -5.12 7.22 3.06
C LEU A 67 -6.50 7.50 3.65
N ASP A 68 -7.48 6.61 3.43
CA ASP A 68 -8.84 6.75 4.00
C ASP A 68 -8.81 6.85 5.53
N LYS A 69 -8.03 5.98 6.20
CA LYS A 69 -7.87 6.03 7.66
C LYS A 69 -7.23 7.33 8.17
N LEU A 70 -6.32 7.93 7.40
CA LEU A 70 -5.70 9.20 7.76
C LEU A 70 -6.69 10.37 7.59
N GLU A 71 -7.55 10.33 6.58
CA GLU A 71 -8.62 11.32 6.40
C GLU A 71 -9.70 11.22 7.48
N GLU A 72 -10.09 10.00 7.84
CA GLU A 72 -11.04 9.75 8.93
C GLU A 72 -10.51 10.25 10.29
N ASN A 73 -9.24 9.99 10.59
CA ASN A 73 -8.60 10.49 11.82
C ASN A 73 -8.51 12.03 11.85
N LYS A 74 -8.21 12.67 10.72
CA LYS A 74 -8.15 14.14 10.63
C LYS A 74 -9.53 14.79 10.82
N ASN A 75 -10.59 14.19 10.29
CA ASN A 75 -11.96 14.65 10.51
C ASN A 75 -12.43 14.44 11.96
N ASN A 76 -12.03 13.34 12.61
CA ASN A 76 -12.38 13.07 14.00
C ASN A 76 -11.60 13.93 15.01
N GLU A 77 -10.33 14.26 14.76
CA GLU A 77 -9.59 15.23 15.58
C GLU A 77 -10.14 16.66 15.43
N GLY A 78 -10.58 17.04 14.22
CA GLY A 78 -11.24 18.32 13.99
C GLY A 78 -12.56 18.47 14.77
N ASN A 79 -13.28 17.38 14.98
CA ASN A 79 -14.52 17.37 15.77
C ASN A 79 -14.25 17.35 17.28
N LYS A 80 -13.28 16.54 17.73
CA LYS A 80 -12.86 16.53 19.15
C LYS A 80 -12.25 17.87 19.59
N ASN A 81 -11.49 18.56 18.74
CA ASN A 81 -10.98 19.90 19.08
C ASN A 81 -12.09 20.94 19.15
N LYS A 82 -13.16 20.85 18.33
CA LYS A 82 -14.33 21.71 18.50
C LYS A 82 -15.05 21.42 19.83
N ASP A 83 -15.25 20.15 20.18
CA ASP A 83 -15.85 19.79 21.47
C ASP A 83 -14.98 20.21 22.66
N VAL A 84 -13.66 20.04 22.60
CA VAL A 84 -12.74 20.48 23.66
C VAL A 84 -12.69 22.01 23.76
N ILE A 85 -12.73 22.73 22.63
CA ILE A 85 -12.84 24.21 22.64
C ILE A 85 -14.20 24.66 23.22
N ILE A 86 -15.29 23.92 22.97
CA ILE A 86 -16.61 24.19 23.57
C ILE A 86 -16.58 23.93 25.09
N ILE A 87 -15.90 22.88 25.56
CA ILE A 87 -15.76 22.56 26.98
C ILE A 87 -14.89 23.62 27.71
N PHE A 88 -13.78 24.06 27.11
CA PHE A 88 -12.90 25.08 27.72
C PHE A 88 -13.51 26.49 27.72
N ASN A 89 -14.44 26.81 26.82
CA ASN A 89 -15.12 28.11 26.77
C ASN A 89 -16.41 28.17 27.61
N GLY A 90 -16.61 27.20 28.52
CA GLY A 90 -17.59 27.33 29.62
C GLY A 90 -19.05 27.48 29.20
N LYS A 91 -19.43 27.15 27.97
CA LYS A 91 -20.82 27.22 27.52
C LYS A 91 -21.41 25.81 27.45
N GLN A 92 -21.84 25.31 28.61
CA GLN A 92 -22.90 24.31 28.65
C GLN A 92 -24.10 24.89 27.91
N LEU A 93 -24.31 24.46 26.66
CA LEU A 93 -25.57 24.66 25.98
C LEU A 93 -26.57 23.68 26.59
N GLY A 94 -27.19 24.13 27.69
CA GLY A 94 -28.38 23.49 28.23
C GLY A 94 -29.56 23.70 27.29
N LYS A 95 -29.97 22.63 26.60
CA LYS A 95 -31.32 22.04 26.57
C LYS A 95 -31.38 20.95 25.51
#